data_AF-R8QXD5-F1
#
_entry.id   AF-R8QXD5-F1
#
_cell.length_a   1.000
_cell.length_b   1.000
_cell.length_c   1.000
_cell.angle_alpha   90.00
_cell.angle_beta   90.00
_cell.angle_gamma   90.00
#
_symmetry.space_group_name_H-M   'P 1'
#
loop_
_entity.id
_entity.type
_entity.pdbx_description
1 polymer ?
#
loop_
_entity_poly.entity_id
_entity_poly.type
_entity_poly.pdbx_seq_one_letter_code
_entity_poly.pdbx_strand_id
1 'polypeptide(L)'
;DGYKSEVKGYDITNTKVGKTTVEGTKTWKDDNAKDRPAMIKVDLLQNGQVVATQEVSEATGWKYGFKDLAAYDAEGKVYKYEVKEQPVDGYKSEVKGYDITNTKIKEDPKDPSIDPKDPSVDPKDPSVDPKDPSTDPKDPSTDSKVPPTKENNKTSVWLPKTGGTSMEMISYIVGMLLMALGGFVFVRQRMR
;
A
#
# COMPACT_ATOMS: atom_id res chain seq x y z
N ASP A 1 -12.42 31.99 2.62
CA ASP A 1 -11.36 30.96 2.65
C ASP A 1 -11.82 29.65 2.05
N GLY A 2 -10.94 29.00 1.30
CA GLY A 2 -11.22 27.72 0.61
C GLY A 2 -11.05 27.76 -0.91
N TYR A 3 -10.73 28.93 -1.47
CA TYR A 3 -10.38 29.09 -2.87
C TYR A 3 -9.10 29.93 -3.01
N LYS A 4 -8.27 29.59 -3.99
CA LYS A 4 -7.13 30.38 -4.43
C LYS A 4 -7.45 30.91 -5.83
N SER A 5 -7.35 32.22 -6.02
CA SER A 5 -7.63 32.88 -7.29
C SER A 5 -6.34 33.18 -8.05
N GLU A 6 -6.35 33.00 -9.36
CA GLU A 6 -5.28 33.40 -10.29
C GLU A 6 -5.88 34.25 -11.41
N VAL A 7 -5.21 35.37 -11.74
CA VAL A 7 -5.66 36.30 -12.79
C VAL A 7 -4.66 36.25 -13.95
N LYS A 8 -5.16 35.99 -15.17
CA LYS A 8 -4.37 35.96 -16.42
C LYS A 8 -5.07 36.85 -17.45
N GLY A 9 -4.61 38.09 -17.57
CA GLY A 9 -5.28 39.09 -18.43
C GLY A 9 -6.67 39.41 -17.91
N TYR A 10 -7.70 39.09 -18.70
CA TYR A 10 -9.11 39.24 -18.31
C TYR A 10 -9.72 37.98 -17.68
N ASP A 11 -8.98 36.87 -17.66
CA ASP A 11 -9.46 35.61 -17.10
C ASP A 11 -9.14 35.51 -15.60
N ILE A 12 -10.14 35.08 -14.83
CA ILE A 12 -10.00 34.80 -13.40
C ILE A 12 -10.31 33.31 -13.18
N THR A 13 -9.33 32.57 -12.67
CA THR A 13 -9.50 31.16 -12.29
C THR A 13 -9.57 31.05 -10.78
N ASN A 14 -10.61 30.38 -10.26
CA ASN A 14 -10.76 30.08 -8.84
C ASN A 14 -10.59 28.58 -8.60
N THR A 15 -9.54 28.18 -7.90
CA THR A 15 -9.26 26.77 -7.56
C THR A 15 -9.63 26.50 -6.11
N LYS A 16 -10.39 25.44 -5.84
CA LYS A 16 -10.72 25.04 -4.47
C LYS A 16 -9.47 24.50 -3.77
N VAL A 17 -9.19 24.99 -2.57
CA VAL A 17 -8.05 24.56 -1.76
C VAL A 17 -8.52 24.17 -0.36
N GLY A 18 -7.82 23.21 0.24
CA GLY A 18 -8.10 22.73 1.57
C GLY A 18 -7.01 21.78 2.03
N LYS A 19 -6.85 21.65 3.34
CA LYS A 19 -5.95 20.67 3.95
C LYS A 19 -6.76 19.66 4.76
N THR A 20 -6.25 18.45 4.83
CA THR A 20 -6.76 17.38 5.67
C THR A 20 -5.61 16.67 6.39
N THR A 21 -5.96 15.82 7.35
CA THR A 21 -5.03 14.99 8.10
C THR A 21 -5.57 13.57 8.10
N VAL A 22 -4.65 12.60 8.00
CA VAL A 22 -4.95 11.18 8.20
C VAL A 22 -4.21 10.71 9.45
N GLU A 23 -4.93 10.21 10.44
CA GLU A 23 -4.36 9.67 11.67
C GLU A 23 -4.96 8.29 11.94
N GLY A 24 -4.14 7.40 12.50
CA GLY A 24 -4.54 6.04 12.78
C GLY A 24 -3.71 5.41 13.89
N THR A 25 -4.23 4.30 14.40
CA THR A 25 -3.60 3.49 15.43
C THR A 25 -3.30 2.09 14.91
N LYS A 26 -2.26 1.47 15.49
CA LYS A 26 -1.88 0.10 15.22
C LYS A 26 -2.21 -0.77 16.44
N THR A 27 -2.99 -1.82 16.20
CA THR A 27 -3.34 -2.85 17.18
C THR A 27 -2.74 -4.20 16.80
N TRP A 28 -2.26 -4.93 17.80
CA TRP A 28 -1.76 -6.30 17.66
C TRP A 28 -2.72 -7.27 18.37
N LYS A 29 -3.18 -8.29 17.64
CA LYS A 29 -3.96 -9.44 18.11
C LYS A 29 -3.08 -10.69 18.02
N ASP A 30 -2.18 -10.82 18.98
CA ASP A 30 -1.10 -11.82 18.94
C ASP A 30 -0.70 -12.37 20.31
N ASP A 31 -1.55 -12.20 21.31
CA ASP A 31 -1.31 -12.66 22.69
C ASP A 31 0.04 -12.18 23.27
N ASN A 32 0.45 -10.97 22.87
CA ASN A 32 1.73 -10.36 23.24
C ASN A 32 2.95 -11.20 22.82
N ALA A 33 2.92 -11.66 21.57
CA ALA A 33 3.96 -12.48 20.96
C ALA A 33 5.38 -11.90 21.17
N LYS A 34 6.34 -12.76 21.50
CA LYS A 34 7.74 -12.39 21.73
C LYS A 34 8.51 -12.05 20.45
N ASP A 35 8.02 -12.55 19.31
CA ASP A 35 8.60 -12.37 17.99
C ASP A 35 7.92 -11.23 17.20
N ARG A 36 7.14 -10.38 17.88
CA ARG A 36 6.57 -9.18 17.27
C ARG A 36 7.69 -8.27 16.73
N PRO A 37 7.59 -7.76 15.50
CA PRO A 37 8.59 -6.82 14.99
C PRO A 37 8.59 -5.52 15.79
N ALA A 38 9.77 -4.92 15.95
CA ALA A 38 9.92 -3.65 16.66
C ALA A 38 9.26 -2.46 15.94
N MET A 39 9.05 -2.58 14.62
CA MET A 39 8.52 -1.54 13.76
C MET A 39 7.76 -2.13 12.58
N ILE A 40 6.84 -1.33 12.05
CA ILE A 40 6.13 -1.58 10.79
C ILE A 40 6.24 -0.35 9.90
N LYS A 41 5.93 -0.51 8.62
CA LYS A 41 5.81 0.59 7.66
C LYS A 41 4.36 0.74 7.20
N VAL A 42 3.84 1.95 7.37
CA VAL A 42 2.48 2.32 6.94
C VAL A 42 2.60 3.30 5.79
N ASP A 43 2.04 2.91 4.65
CA ASP A 43 1.98 3.72 3.44
C ASP A 43 0.68 4.52 3.44
N LEU A 44 0.77 5.82 3.12
CA LEU A 44 -0.34 6.67 2.76
C LEU A 44 -0.54 6.61 1.25
N LEU A 45 -1.75 6.26 0.83
CA LEU A 45 -2.15 6.25 -0.57
C LEU A 45 -3.05 7.46 -0.86
N GLN A 46 -2.74 8.18 -1.93
CA GLN A 46 -3.59 9.21 -2.52
C GLN A 46 -4.10 8.68 -3.86
N ASN A 47 -5.42 8.55 -4.00
CA ASN A 47 -6.07 7.97 -5.20
C ASN A 47 -5.44 6.63 -5.64
N GLY A 48 -5.06 5.79 -4.68
CA GLY A 48 -4.45 4.49 -4.93
C GLY A 48 -2.92 4.49 -5.15
N GLN A 49 -2.27 5.66 -5.20
CA GLN A 49 -0.81 5.77 -5.33
C GLN A 49 -0.16 6.07 -3.99
N VAL A 50 0.93 5.38 -3.66
CA VAL A 50 1.72 5.67 -2.45
C VAL A 50 2.37 7.05 -2.59
N VAL A 51 2.12 7.94 -1.63
CA VAL A 51 2.65 9.30 -1.59
C VAL A 51 3.54 9.57 -0.37
N ALA A 52 3.42 8.76 0.68
CA ALA A 52 4.26 8.83 1.87
C ALA A 52 4.31 7.47 2.58
N THR A 53 5.36 7.25 3.37
CA THR A 53 5.50 6.09 4.24
C THR A 53 5.95 6.57 5.62
N GLN A 54 5.36 6.03 6.68
CA GLN A 54 5.75 6.30 8.05
C GLN A 54 6.13 4.99 8.77
N GLU A 55 7.23 5.05 9.52
CA GLU A 55 7.62 3.97 10.43
C GLU A 55 6.88 4.12 11.75
N VAL A 56 6.28 3.02 12.20
CA VAL A 56 5.42 2.97 13.40
C VAL A 56 5.95 1.90 14.34
N SER A 57 6.10 2.24 15.62
CA SER A 57 6.72 1.36 16.62
C SER A 57 6.10 1.58 17.99
N GLU A 58 6.56 0.82 18.98
CA GLU A 58 6.20 1.05 20.38
C GLU A 58 6.62 2.45 20.86
N ALA A 59 7.75 2.98 20.37
CA ALA A 59 8.22 4.33 20.71
C ALA A 59 7.25 5.43 20.21
N THR A 60 6.52 5.19 19.12
CA THR A 60 5.46 6.09 18.65
C THR A 60 4.12 5.81 19.32
N GLY A 61 4.08 4.92 20.32
CA GLY A 61 2.87 4.44 20.96
C GLY A 61 1.94 3.72 19.99
N TRP A 62 2.48 3.12 18.93
CA TRP A 62 1.74 2.48 17.84
C TRP A 62 0.72 3.43 17.18
N LYS A 63 1.06 4.72 17.07
CA LYS A 63 0.27 5.75 16.38
C LYS A 63 1.05 6.33 15.22
N TYR A 64 0.31 6.83 14.23
CA TYR A 64 0.87 7.50 13.06
C TYR A 64 -0.07 8.58 12.54
N GLY A 65 0.47 9.51 11.77
CA GLY A 65 -0.28 10.68 11.32
C GLY A 65 0.41 11.42 10.18
N PHE A 66 -0.34 11.65 9.11
CA PHE A 66 0.06 12.40 7.94
C PHE A 66 -0.70 13.72 7.91
N LYS A 67 0.02 14.83 8.08
CA LYS A 67 -0.52 16.18 8.24
C LYS A 67 -0.40 16.99 6.94
N ASP A 68 -1.16 18.07 6.87
CA ASP A 68 -1.09 19.07 5.79
C ASP A 68 -1.33 18.50 4.37
N LEU A 69 -2.12 17.43 4.27
CA LEU A 69 -2.44 16.78 3.00
C LEU A 69 -3.41 17.66 2.20
N ALA A 70 -3.19 17.82 0.90
CA ALA A 70 -4.15 18.54 0.06
C ALA A 70 -5.49 17.81 0.04
N ALA A 71 -6.60 18.52 0.25
CA ALA A 71 -7.93 17.92 0.20
C ALA A 71 -8.48 17.84 -1.24
N TYR A 72 -7.98 18.69 -2.15
CA TYR A 72 -8.45 18.81 -3.52
C TYR A 72 -7.29 18.87 -4.51
N ASP A 73 -7.49 18.31 -5.70
CA ASP A 73 -6.57 18.46 -6.83
C ASP A 73 -6.69 19.82 -7.53
N ALA A 74 -5.89 20.02 -8.59
CA ALA A 74 -5.86 21.26 -9.34
C ALA A 74 -7.20 21.59 -10.04
N GLU A 75 -8.03 20.58 -10.32
CA GLU A 75 -9.36 20.75 -10.89
C GLU A 75 -10.46 20.87 -9.82
N GLY A 76 -10.10 20.79 -8.53
CA GLY A 76 -11.02 20.90 -7.40
C GLY A 76 -11.75 19.60 -7.04
N LYS A 77 -11.33 18.44 -7.57
CA LYS A 77 -11.88 17.13 -7.15
C LYS A 77 -11.24 16.70 -5.83
N VAL A 78 -12.00 16.03 -4.97
CA VAL A 78 -11.52 15.58 -3.65
C VAL A 78 -10.51 14.44 -3.82
N TYR A 79 -9.37 14.53 -3.13
CA TYR A 79 -8.45 13.41 -3.01
C TYR A 79 -9.02 12.33 -2.10
N LYS A 80 -8.98 11.09 -2.55
CA LYS A 80 -9.22 9.92 -1.70
C LYS A 80 -7.92 9.53 -1.02
N TYR A 81 -7.92 9.46 0.32
CA TYR A 81 -6.80 8.96 1.10
C TYR A 81 -7.12 7.61 1.73
N GLU A 82 -6.16 6.70 1.69
CA GLU A 82 -6.23 5.37 2.28
C GLU A 82 -4.88 5.04 2.93
N VAL A 83 -4.88 4.09 3.87
CA VAL A 83 -3.66 3.60 4.50
C VAL A 83 -3.48 2.13 4.18
N LYS A 84 -2.22 1.72 4.02
CA LYS A 84 -1.87 0.32 3.81
C LYS A 84 -0.63 -0.01 4.63
N GLU A 85 -0.68 -1.12 5.32
CA GLU A 85 0.53 -1.68 5.93
C GLU A 85 1.34 -2.46 4.89
N GLN A 86 2.66 -2.29 4.93
CA GLN A 86 3.56 -3.21 4.22
C GLN A 86 3.48 -4.61 4.87
N PRO A 87 3.70 -5.69 4.10
CA PRO A 87 3.60 -7.05 4.63
C PRO A 87 4.47 -7.24 5.88
N VAL A 88 3.90 -7.91 6.88
CA VAL A 88 4.60 -8.31 8.10
C VAL A 88 4.53 -9.83 8.20
N ASP A 89 5.70 -10.48 8.20
CA ASP A 89 5.80 -11.94 8.20
C ASP A 89 5.09 -12.55 9.42
N GLY A 90 4.27 -13.58 9.16
CA GLY A 90 3.49 -14.26 10.20
C GLY A 90 2.24 -13.51 10.69
N TYR A 91 1.87 -12.41 10.05
CA TYR A 91 0.68 -11.64 10.41
C TYR A 91 -0.26 -11.40 9.23
N LYS A 92 -1.56 -11.38 9.54
CA LYS A 92 -2.62 -10.90 8.64
C LYS A 92 -3.04 -9.51 9.07
N SER A 93 -3.03 -8.57 8.13
CA SER A 93 -3.38 -7.16 8.35
C SER A 93 -4.81 -6.86 7.90
N GLU A 94 -5.53 -6.05 8.69
CA GLU A 94 -6.89 -5.55 8.42
C GLU A 94 -6.93 -4.04 8.69
N VAL A 95 -7.55 -3.27 7.80
CA VAL A 95 -7.70 -1.82 7.91
C VAL A 95 -9.16 -1.45 8.11
N LYS A 96 -9.48 -0.66 9.13
CA LYS A 96 -10.82 -0.10 9.39
C LYS A 96 -10.73 1.41 9.52
N GLY A 97 -11.24 2.13 8.51
CA GLY A 97 -10.95 3.56 8.37
C GLY A 97 -9.45 3.74 8.17
N TYR A 98 -8.76 4.26 9.19
CA TYR A 98 -7.29 4.36 9.22
C TYR A 98 -6.66 3.56 10.35
N ASP A 99 -7.42 2.78 11.12
CA ASP A 99 -6.85 1.91 12.13
C ASP A 99 -6.42 0.58 11.50
N ILE A 100 -5.25 0.09 11.90
CA ILE A 100 -4.64 -1.14 11.40
C ILE A 100 -4.64 -2.17 12.52
N THR A 101 -5.14 -3.37 12.25
CA THR A 101 -5.05 -4.52 13.15
C THR A 101 -4.23 -5.63 12.51
N ASN A 102 -3.17 -6.08 13.18
CA ASN A 102 -2.47 -7.32 12.80
C ASN A 102 -2.90 -8.46 13.70
N THR A 103 -3.29 -9.57 13.08
CA THR A 103 -3.60 -10.83 13.75
C THR A 103 -2.51 -11.85 13.44
N LYS A 104 -1.93 -12.49 14.46
CA LYS A 104 -0.93 -13.54 14.24
C LYS A 104 -1.56 -14.71 13.49
N ILE A 105 -0.89 -15.16 12.43
CA ILE A 105 -1.30 -16.36 11.72
C ILE A 105 -0.91 -17.55 12.59
N LYS A 106 -1.89 -18.32 13.06
CA LYS A 106 -1.64 -19.61 13.68
C LYS A 106 -1.31 -20.57 12.56
N GLU A 107 -0.09 -21.09 12.54
CA GLU A 107 0.21 -22.27 11.73
C GLU A 107 -0.60 -23.41 12.35
N ASP A 108 -1.73 -23.75 11.74
CA ASP A 108 -2.27 -25.10 11.93
C ASP A 108 -1.14 -26.04 11.48
N PRO A 109 -0.75 -27.05 12.28
CA PRO A 109 0.24 -28.01 11.86
C PRO A 109 -0.24 -28.57 10.53
N LYS A 110 0.45 -28.22 9.44
CA LYS A 110 0.32 -28.96 8.19
C LYS A 110 0.73 -30.37 8.57
N ASP A 111 -0.26 -31.26 8.60
CA ASP A 111 -0.06 -32.69 8.60
C ASP A 111 1.12 -33.02 7.67
N PRO A 112 2.21 -33.63 8.16
CA PRO A 112 3.32 -34.03 7.32
C PRO A 112 2.92 -35.26 6.50
N SER A 113 1.88 -35.13 5.66
CA SER A 113 1.66 -36.05 4.56
C SER A 113 2.56 -35.63 3.40
N ILE A 114 3.87 -35.78 3.61
CA ILE A 114 4.81 -36.00 2.52
C ILE A 114 5.00 -37.51 2.52
N ASP A 115 4.18 -38.20 1.73
CA ASP A 115 4.42 -39.59 1.37
C ASP A 115 5.69 -39.61 0.51
N PRO A 116 6.84 -40.14 0.97
CA PRO A 116 8.06 -40.16 0.19
C PRO A 116 8.02 -41.41 -0.69
N LYS A 117 7.42 -41.30 -1.87
CA LYS A 117 7.56 -42.34 -2.90
C LYS A 117 7.34 -41.80 -4.31
N ASP A 118 8.42 -41.30 -4.91
CA ASP A 118 8.93 -41.86 -6.17
C ASP A 118 10.35 -41.32 -6.48
N PRO A 119 11.42 -42.10 -6.34
CA PRO A 119 12.68 -41.83 -7.01
C PRO A 119 12.78 -42.73 -8.25
N SER A 120 12.30 -42.25 -9.39
CA SER A 120 12.69 -42.79 -10.68
C SER A 120 13.21 -41.67 -11.56
N VAL A 121 14.48 -41.31 -11.34
CA VAL A 121 15.29 -40.63 -12.35
C VAL A 121 16.30 -41.66 -12.81
N ASP A 122 16.03 -42.26 -13.96
CA ASP A 122 16.97 -43.07 -14.72
C ASP A 122 18.19 -42.22 -15.11
N PRO A 123 19.43 -42.62 -14.79
CA PRO A 123 20.63 -42.02 -15.34
C PRO A 123 21.42 -43.06 -16.17
N LYS A 124 21.38 -42.93 -17.50
CA LYS A 124 22.34 -43.47 -18.50
C LYS A 124 21.96 -42.85 -19.85
N ASP A 125 22.84 -42.24 -20.63
CA ASP A 125 24.18 -42.66 -21.02
C ASP A 125 24.98 -41.46 -21.61
N PRO A 126 26.29 -41.30 -21.35
CA PRO A 126 27.14 -40.34 -22.03
C PRO A 126 27.94 -41.02 -23.16
N SER A 127 27.79 -40.58 -24.40
CA SER A 127 28.72 -41.00 -25.47
C SER A 127 28.85 -39.96 -26.58
N VAL A 128 29.99 -39.25 -26.52
CA VAL A 128 30.87 -38.74 -27.60
C VAL A 128 30.33 -38.52 -29.01
N ASP A 129 30.60 -37.32 -29.54
CA ASP A 129 31.50 -37.17 -30.71
C ASP A 129 32.08 -35.73 -30.84
N PRO A 130 33.41 -35.57 -31.07
CA PRO A 130 34.06 -34.28 -31.31
C PRO A 130 34.56 -34.04 -32.76
N LYS A 131 34.48 -32.75 -33.19
CA LYS A 131 35.21 -32.08 -34.32
C LYS A 131 34.90 -32.58 -35.75
N ASP A 132 34.93 -31.77 -36.82
CA ASP A 132 35.66 -30.53 -37.12
C ASP A 132 34.98 -29.74 -38.29
N PRO A 133 35.55 -28.69 -38.93
CA PRO A 133 34.83 -27.50 -39.36
C PRO A 133 34.72 -27.41 -40.89
N SER A 134 33.88 -26.52 -41.41
CA SER A 134 34.11 -26.01 -42.76
C SER A 134 33.59 -24.59 -42.92
N THR A 135 34.53 -23.75 -43.29
CA THR A 135 34.45 -22.37 -43.78
C THR A 135 33.72 -22.29 -45.13
N ASP A 136 32.90 -21.24 -45.35
CA ASP A 136 33.23 -20.19 -46.33
C ASP A 136 32.32 -18.93 -46.20
N PRO A 137 32.79 -17.73 -46.63
CA PRO A 137 32.26 -16.41 -46.29
C PRO A 137 31.58 -15.61 -47.44
N LYS A 138 31.01 -14.44 -47.06
CA LYS A 138 30.66 -13.21 -47.85
C LYS A 138 29.42 -13.28 -48.77
N ASP A 139 28.53 -12.27 -48.92
CA ASP A 139 28.31 -10.89 -48.42
C ASP A 139 26.92 -10.44 -49.00
N PRO A 140 26.50 -9.15 -49.08
CA PRO A 140 26.01 -8.20 -48.06
C PRO A 140 24.52 -7.79 -48.24
N SER A 141 24.01 -7.06 -47.23
CA SER A 141 23.03 -5.95 -47.33
C SER A 141 21.58 -6.26 -47.75
N THR A 142 20.63 -6.08 -46.82
CA THR A 142 19.70 -4.93 -46.91
C THR A 142 18.98 -4.64 -45.59
N ASP A 143 18.94 -3.35 -45.30
CA ASP A 143 18.37 -2.64 -44.17
C ASP A 143 16.83 -2.69 -44.16
N SER A 144 16.22 -3.02 -43.01
CA SER A 144 14.90 -2.53 -42.57
C SER A 144 14.56 -2.93 -41.12
N LYS A 145 14.86 -2.02 -40.19
CA LYS A 145 13.90 -1.38 -39.25
C LYS A 145 13.11 -2.23 -38.20
N VAL A 146 13.69 -2.33 -36.98
CA VAL A 146 13.12 -2.17 -35.58
C VAL A 146 12.12 -3.25 -35.02
N PRO A 147 12.11 -3.57 -33.70
CA PRO A 147 13.03 -4.39 -32.89
C PRO A 147 12.33 -5.64 -32.27
N PRO A 148 13.04 -6.52 -31.55
CA PRO A 148 12.44 -7.02 -30.31
C PRO A 148 13.37 -6.92 -29.10
N THR A 149 12.70 -6.70 -27.98
CA THR A 149 13.15 -6.41 -26.63
C THR A 149 14.13 -7.46 -26.10
N LYS A 150 15.25 -7.00 -25.53
CA LYS A 150 16.05 -7.80 -24.60
C LYS A 150 15.26 -7.97 -23.31
N GLU A 151 14.74 -9.17 -23.05
CA GLU A 151 14.41 -9.60 -21.69
C GLU A 151 15.72 -9.72 -20.91
N ASN A 152 15.90 -8.82 -19.94
CA ASN A 152 16.90 -8.95 -18.90
C ASN A 152 16.23 -8.91 -17.52
N ASN A 153 16.71 -9.85 -16.70
CA ASN A 153 16.66 -9.98 -15.23
C ASN A 153 15.32 -9.87 -14.44
N LYS A 154 14.77 -11.06 -14.15
CA LYS A 154 14.41 -11.53 -12.79
C LYS A 154 13.94 -10.45 -11.80
N THR A 155 12.65 -10.15 -11.81
CA THR A 155 11.93 -9.65 -10.63
C THR A 155 10.89 -10.69 -10.24
N SER A 156 11.12 -11.38 -9.12
CA SER A 156 10.12 -12.25 -8.51
C SER A 156 8.99 -11.37 -7.99
N VAL A 157 7.97 -11.17 -8.81
CA VAL A 157 6.73 -10.52 -8.40
C VAL A 157 5.96 -11.52 -7.55
N TRP A 158 5.95 -11.27 -6.24
CA TRP A 158 5.06 -11.94 -5.30
C TRP A 158 3.62 -11.62 -5.70
N LEU A 159 2.88 -12.62 -6.19
CA LEU A 159 1.45 -12.52 -6.47
C LEU A 159 0.67 -12.36 -5.15
N PRO A 160 -0.05 -11.24 -4.91
CA PRO A 160 -0.93 -11.16 -3.75
C PRO A 160 -2.07 -12.17 -3.93
N LYS A 161 -2.26 -13.05 -2.94
CA LYS A 161 -3.45 -13.92 -2.89
C LYS A 161 -4.66 -13.05 -2.55
N THR A 162 -5.42 -12.62 -3.55
CA THR A 162 -6.72 -11.95 -3.35
C THR A 162 -7.79 -12.99 -3.03
N GLY A 163 -8.04 -13.18 -1.74
CA GLY A 163 -9.15 -13.97 -1.22
C GLY A 163 -9.81 -13.21 -0.09
N GLY A 164 -10.62 -12.21 -0.44
CA GLY A 164 -11.41 -11.42 0.49
C GLY A 164 -12.43 -10.63 -0.31
N THR A 165 -13.69 -10.98 -0.15
CA THR A 165 -14.86 -10.38 -0.81
C THR A 165 -14.78 -8.85 -0.77
N SER A 166 -14.93 -8.21 -1.93
CA SER A 166 -15.07 -6.76 -2.08
C SER A 166 -16.32 -6.30 -1.36
N MET A 167 -16.18 -5.91 -0.09
CA MET A 167 -17.23 -5.23 0.63
C MET A 167 -17.07 -3.74 0.32
N GLU A 168 -17.90 -3.24 -0.59
CA GLU A 168 -18.11 -1.82 -0.85
C GLU A 168 -18.41 -1.11 0.48
N MET A 169 -17.37 -0.61 1.16
CA MET A 169 -17.56 0.19 2.36
C MET A 169 -17.93 1.60 1.91
N ILE A 170 -19.22 1.89 2.03
CA ILE A 170 -19.76 3.25 2.00
C ILE A 170 -18.98 4.06 3.05
N SER A 171 -18.05 4.86 2.55
CA SER A 171 -17.25 5.81 3.32
C SER A 171 -18.19 6.83 3.93
N TYR A 172 -18.55 6.65 5.20
CA TYR A 172 -19.16 7.71 6.00
C TYR A 172 -18.10 8.78 6.28
N ILE A 173 -17.88 9.66 5.30
CA ILE A 173 -17.26 10.95 5.53
C ILE A 173 -18.30 11.81 6.27
N VAL A 174 -18.45 11.56 7.57
CA VAL A 174 -19.18 12.47 8.45
C VAL A 174 -18.16 13.46 8.98
N GLY A 175 -18.20 14.67 8.43
CA GLY A 175 -17.49 15.81 8.96
C GLY A 175 -17.86 16.04 10.41
N MET A 176 -16.91 15.84 11.32
CA MET A 176 -16.98 16.36 12.68
C MET A 176 -16.38 17.77 12.68
N LEU A 177 -17.14 18.71 12.13
CA LEU A 177 -16.93 20.15 12.31
C LEU A 177 -18.12 20.69 13.13
N LEU A 178 -17.81 21.37 14.25
CA LEU A 178 -18.70 22.09 15.20
C LEU A 178 -19.37 21.21 16.30
N MET A 179 -19.35 21.48 17.61
CA MET A 179 -18.92 22.60 18.48
C MET A 179 -18.64 22.08 19.90
N ALA A 180 -17.70 22.70 20.63
CA ALA A 180 -17.81 22.92 22.09
C ALA A 180 -16.79 23.97 22.58
N LEU A 181 -16.87 25.19 22.07
CA LEU A 181 -16.47 26.38 22.83
C LEU A 181 -17.77 27.09 23.23
N GLY A 182 -18.14 26.98 24.50
CA GLY A 182 -19.40 27.53 25.01
C GLY A 182 -19.53 27.36 26.52
N GLY A 183 -18.44 27.55 27.26
CA GLY A 183 -18.51 27.74 28.71
C GLY A 183 -19.07 29.14 29.00
N PHE A 184 -20.39 29.24 29.15
CA PHE A 184 -21.01 30.36 29.85
C PHE A 184 -22.13 29.83 30.74
N VAL A 185 -21.76 29.56 32.00
CA VAL A 185 -22.66 29.28 33.10
C VAL A 185 -23.48 30.54 33.36
N PHE A 186 -24.74 30.59 32.92
CA PHE A 186 -25.67 31.62 33.38
C PHE A 186 -26.32 31.15 34.68
N VAL A 187 -25.90 31.78 35.77
CA VAL A 187 -26.42 31.59 37.13
C VAL A 187 -27.82 32.19 37.25
N ARG A 188 -28.77 31.32 37.59
CA ARG A 188 -29.89 31.48 38.55
C ARG A 188 -30.35 32.91 38.90
N GLN A 189 -31.61 33.23 38.56
CA GLN A 189 -32.57 33.83 39.51
C GLN A 189 -34.00 33.81 38.95
N ARG A 190 -34.91 33.09 39.62
CA ARG A 190 -36.31 33.52 39.72
C ARG A 190 -36.83 33.10 41.09
N MET A 191 -36.74 34.02 42.05
CA MET A 191 -37.63 34.05 43.20
C MET A 191 -38.57 35.22 42.99
N ARG A 192 -39.86 34.91 42.84
CA ARG A 192 -41.02 35.62 43.41
C ARG A 192 -42.27 34.82 43.04
#